data_AF-A0A2V8NU75-F1
#
_entry.id   AF-A0A2V8NU75-F1
#
_cell.length_a   1.000
_cell.length_b   1.000
_cell.length_c   1.000
_cell.angle_alpha   90.00
_cell.angle_beta   90.00
_cell.angle_gamma   90.00
#
_symmetry.space_group_name_H-M   'P 1'
#
loop_
_entity.id
_entity.type
_entity.pdbx_description
1 polymer ?
#
loop_
_entity_poly.entity_id
_entity_poly.type
_entity_poly.pdbx_seq_one_letter_code
_entity_poly.pdbx_strand_id
1 'polypeptide(L)'
;FGSIVGQVAEVSVTNGAVRAHKIWCAVDTGWVINPDTIKAQMEGGTIYGLTAALKGEITIQNGRVVQHHFNDYPMMRHNEAPEVEVYIVPSTEVPGGIGEPSTAVAAGALVNAVSAATGKRIYRLPIRAEQLRGAD
;
A
#
# COMPACT_ATOMS: atom_id res chain seq x y z
N PHE A 1 -8.83 -13.90 -7.41
CA PHE A 1 -9.89 -13.06 -6.81
C PHE A 1 -11.06 -12.81 -7.75
N GLY A 2 -10.86 -12.63 -9.06
CA GLY A 2 -11.94 -12.30 -10.00
C GLY A 2 -12.17 -10.79 -10.14
N SER A 3 -11.88 -10.03 -9.08
CA SER A 3 -11.85 -8.57 -9.10
C SER A 3 -10.59 -8.03 -9.80
N ILE A 4 -10.72 -6.88 -10.46
CA ILE A 4 -9.63 -6.13 -11.07
C ILE A 4 -9.41 -4.86 -10.25
N VAL A 5 -8.17 -4.59 -9.84
CA VAL A 5 -7.83 -3.41 -9.02
C VAL A 5 -6.63 -2.68 -9.59
N GLY A 6 -6.74 -1.35 -9.64
CA GLY A 6 -5.65 -0.45 -9.99
C GLY A 6 -5.49 0.62 -8.92
N GLN A 7 -4.24 0.97 -8.60
CA GLN A 7 -3.92 2.05 -7.68
C GLN A 7 -2.92 3.03 -8.25
N VAL A 8 -3.15 4.31 -7.96
CA VAL A 8 -2.22 5.41 -8.21
C VAL A 8 -1.88 6.05 -6.88
N ALA A 9 -0.60 6.32 -6.64
CA ALA A 9 -0.14 6.95 -5.41
C ALA A 9 0.47 8.32 -5.68
N GLU A 10 0.11 9.30 -4.86
CA GLU A 10 0.81 10.57 -4.74
C GLU A 10 1.76 10.49 -3.53
N VAL A 11 3.03 10.81 -3.76
CA VAL A 11 4.06 10.73 -2.73
C VAL A 11 4.96 11.96 -2.74
N SER A 12 5.56 12.25 -1.59
CA SER A 12 6.75 13.09 -1.49
C SER A 12 7.91 12.29 -0.90
N VAL A 13 9.12 12.68 -1.27
CA VAL A 13 10.36 12.16 -0.67
C VAL A 13 11.15 13.34 -0.15
N THR A 14 11.53 13.31 1.12
CA THR A 14 12.33 14.38 1.76
C THR A 14 13.38 13.74 2.64
N ASN A 15 14.66 14.04 2.40
CA ASN A 15 15.78 13.45 3.13
C ASN A 15 15.72 11.91 3.17
N GLY A 16 15.30 11.28 2.07
CA GLY A 16 15.12 9.83 1.94
C GLY A 16 13.89 9.25 2.66
N ALA A 17 13.07 10.06 3.35
CA ALA A 17 11.81 9.61 3.94
C ALA A 17 10.68 9.74 2.91
N VAL A 18 9.92 8.65 2.71
CA VAL A 18 8.76 8.61 1.82
C VAL A 18 7.49 8.90 2.60
N ARG A 19 6.66 9.81 2.10
CA ARG A 19 5.30 10.06 2.58
C ARG A 19 4.30 9.85 1.45
N ALA A 20 3.34 8.94 1.63
CA ALA A 20 2.17 8.83 0.77
C ALA A 20 1.12 9.85 1.24
N HIS A 21 0.62 10.67 0.33
CA HIS A 21 -0.39 11.69 0.64
C HIS A 21 -1.78 11.21 0.28
N LYS A 22 -1.92 10.63 -0.93
CA LYS A 22 -3.19 10.17 -1.46
C LYS A 22 -3.01 8.91 -2.31
N ILE A 23 -3.98 8.00 -2.22
CA ILE A 23 -4.12 6.83 -3.08
C ILE A 23 -5.47 6.92 -3.78
N TRP A 24 -5.47 6.80 -5.10
CA TRP A 24 -6.69 6.54 -5.87
C TRP A 24 -6.75 5.05 -6.14
N CYS A 25 -7.86 4.41 -5.78
CA CYS A 25 -8.09 2.99 -5.95
C CYS A 25 -9.33 2.77 -6.82
N ALA A 26 -9.13 2.23 -8.02
CA ALA A 26 -10.23 1.75 -8.86
C ALA A 26 -10.40 0.25 -8.67
N VAL A 27 -11.63 -0.21 -8.44
CA VAL A 27 -11.96 -1.62 -8.23
C VAL A 27 -13.16 -2.00 -9.09
N ASP A 28 -12.99 -3.03 -9.92
CA ASP A 28 -14.09 -3.78 -10.54
C ASP A 28 -14.25 -5.08 -9.74
N THR A 29 -15.41 -5.26 -9.12
CA THR A 29 -15.73 -6.44 -8.30
C THR A 29 -16.74 -7.36 -8.98
N GLY A 30 -17.07 -7.16 -10.25
CA GLY A 30 -18.30 -7.67 -10.82
C GLY A 30 -19.51 -7.03 -10.13
N TRP A 31 -20.57 -7.81 -9.92
CA TRP A 31 -21.77 -7.32 -9.25
C TRP A 31 -21.49 -6.87 -7.80
N VAL A 32 -21.75 -5.58 -7.55
CA VAL A 32 -21.66 -4.93 -6.25
C VAL A 32 -22.75 -5.43 -5.30
N ILE A 33 -22.35 -6.07 -4.20
CA ILE A 33 -23.25 -6.51 -3.12
C ILE A 33 -23.46 -5.41 -2.08
N ASN A 34 -22.37 -4.86 -1.55
CA ASN A 34 -22.40 -3.77 -0.59
C ASN A 34 -21.25 -2.78 -0.88
N PRO A 35 -21.54 -1.57 -1.39
CA PRO A 35 -20.51 -0.62 -1.79
C PRO A 35 -19.65 -0.13 -0.61
N ASP A 36 -20.22 0.02 0.58
CA ASP A 36 -19.47 0.52 1.74
C ASP A 36 -18.44 -0.49 2.23
N THR A 37 -18.78 -1.79 2.18
CA THR A 37 -17.80 -2.84 2.52
C THR A 37 -16.67 -2.95 1.49
N ILE A 38 -16.96 -2.67 0.22
CA ILE A 38 -15.94 -2.62 -0.83
C ILE A 38 -14.98 -1.48 -0.54
N LYS A 39 -15.50 -0.28 -0.25
CA LYS A 39 -14.67 0.88 0.13
C LYS A 39 -13.80 0.56 1.34
N ALA A 40 -14.38 0.04 2.41
CA ALA A 40 -13.64 -0.32 3.63
C ALA A 40 -12.53 -1.36 3.37
N GLN A 41 -12.75 -2.35 2.49
CA GLN A 41 -11.70 -3.32 2.12
C GLN A 41 -10.61 -2.71 1.25
N MET A 42 -10.97 -1.82 0.32
CA MET A 42 -9.98 -1.11 -0.48
C MET A 42 -9.12 -0.19 0.40
N GLU A 43 -9.73 0.56 1.31
CA GLU A 43 -9.03 1.40 2.30
C GLU A 43 -8.13 0.56 3.21
N GLY A 44 -8.69 -0.45 3.90
CA GLY A 44 -7.95 -1.27 4.85
C GLY A 44 -6.80 -2.05 4.23
N GLY A 45 -7.03 -2.70 3.08
CA GLY A 45 -5.99 -3.43 2.37
C GLY A 45 -4.89 -2.52 1.82
N THR A 46 -5.24 -1.32 1.36
CA THR A 46 -4.25 -0.31 0.96
C THR A 46 -3.34 0.06 2.13
N ILE A 47 -3.90 0.37 3.30
CA ILE A 47 -3.13 0.68 4.50
C ILE A 47 -2.27 -0.50 4.95
N TYR A 48 -2.79 -1.74 4.84
CA TYR A 48 -2.03 -2.95 5.15
C TYR A 48 -0.83 -3.13 4.21
N GLY A 49 -1.04 -3.00 2.90
CA GLY A 49 0.01 -3.10 1.89
C GLY A 49 1.06 -1.99 2.00
N LEU A 50 0.66 -0.75 2.27
CA LEU A 50 1.58 0.35 2.54
C LEU A 50 2.39 0.14 3.83
N THR A 51 1.76 -0.42 4.87
CA THR A 51 2.47 -0.78 6.11
C THR A 51 3.56 -1.81 5.81
N ALA A 52 3.25 -2.86 5.04
CA ALA A 52 4.25 -3.84 4.63
C ALA A 52 5.39 -3.20 3.82
N ALA A 53 5.06 -2.30 2.88
CA ALA A 53 6.03 -1.64 2.02
C ALA A 53 6.93 -0.60 2.73
N LEU A 54 6.47 0.00 3.83
CA LEU A 54 7.21 1.07 4.52
C LEU A 54 7.81 0.63 5.87
N LYS A 55 7.20 -0.35 6.54
CA LYS A 55 7.51 -0.68 7.94
C LYS A 55 7.61 -2.18 8.25
N GLY A 56 6.98 -3.06 7.46
CA GLY A 56 6.70 -4.45 7.81
C GLY A 56 7.88 -5.45 7.78
N GLU A 57 9.11 -5.02 8.11
CA GLU A 57 10.26 -5.92 8.19
C GLU A 57 10.18 -6.83 9.43
N ILE A 58 10.43 -8.12 9.23
CA ILE A 58 10.65 -9.09 10.29
C ILE A 58 12.09 -9.61 10.19
N THR A 59 12.83 -9.52 11.30
CA THR A 59 14.19 -10.04 11.40
C THR A 59 14.16 -11.41 12.05
N ILE A 60 14.89 -12.37 11.46
CA ILE A 60 15.09 -13.70 12.04
C ILE A 60 16.54 -13.80 12.55
N GLN A 61 16.71 -14.05 13.84
CA GLN A 61 18.01 -14.27 14.47
C GLN A 61 17.97 -15.57 15.28
N ASN A 62 18.96 -16.46 15.07
CA ASN A 62 19.04 -17.76 15.75
C ASN A 62 17.72 -18.57 15.66
N GLY A 63 17.06 -18.52 14.50
CA GLY A 63 15.80 -19.22 14.24
C GLY A 63 14.56 -18.61 14.89
N ARG A 64 14.64 -17.37 15.41
CA ARG A 64 13.53 -16.69 16.09
C ARG A 64 13.28 -15.30 15.52
N VAL A 65 12.01 -14.92 15.49
CA VAL A 65 11.60 -13.53 15.20
C VAL A 65 12.13 -12.61 16.31
N VAL A 66 12.74 -11.50 15.93
CA VAL A 66 13.30 -10.50 16.85
C VAL A 66 12.24 -9.51 17.35
N GLN A 67 11.30 -9.11 16.49
CA GLN A 67 10.24 -8.18 16.87
C GLN A 67 9.15 -8.87 17.69
N HIS A 68 8.70 -8.26 18.78
CA HIS A 68 7.76 -8.88 19.71
C HIS A 68 6.47 -8.08 19.91
N HIS A 69 6.46 -6.77 19.68
CA HIS A 69 5.33 -5.87 19.99
C HIS A 69 5.19 -4.73 18.96
N PHE A 70 4.16 -3.90 19.07
CA PHE A 70 3.97 -2.76 18.13
C PHE A 70 4.95 -1.60 18.31
N ASN A 71 5.83 -1.65 19.32
CA ASN A 71 6.92 -0.69 19.48
C ASN A 71 8.13 -1.03 18.60
N ASP A 72 8.39 -2.32 18.36
CA ASP A 72 9.52 -2.84 17.58
C ASP A 72 9.09 -3.44 16.23
N TYR A 73 7.79 -3.68 16.02
CA TYR A 73 7.14 -3.90 14.72
C TYR A 73 6.10 -2.80 14.45
N PRO A 74 6.53 -1.64 13.92
CA PRO A 74 5.65 -0.49 13.79
C PRO A 74 4.60 -0.68 12.68
N MET A 75 3.35 -0.36 12.99
CA MET A 75 2.26 -0.24 12.02
C MET A 75 2.13 1.22 11.53
N MET A 76 1.53 1.42 10.36
CA MET A 76 1.14 2.76 9.92
C MET A 76 0.16 3.38 10.92
N ARG A 77 0.41 4.62 11.31
CA ARG A 77 -0.44 5.39 12.24
C ARG A 77 -1.36 6.36 11.48
N HIS A 78 -2.42 6.83 12.14
CA HIS A 78 -3.39 7.74 11.53
C HIS A 78 -2.77 9.01 10.93
N ASN A 79 -1.72 9.57 11.52
CA ASN A 79 -1.03 10.76 11.01
C ASN A 79 -0.12 10.50 9.78
N GLU A 80 0.13 9.23 9.48
CA GLU A 80 0.89 8.75 8.34
C GLU A 80 -0.02 8.19 7.23
N ALA A 81 -1.27 7.89 7.56
CA ALA A 81 -2.23 7.30 6.63
C ALA A 81 -2.56 8.29 5.50
N PRO A 82 -2.44 7.87 4.22
CA PRO A 82 -2.91 8.69 3.12
C PRO A 82 -4.44 8.74 3.08
N GLU A 83 -4.98 9.74 2.41
CA GLU A 83 -6.36 9.69 1.94
C GLU A 83 -6.48 8.56 0.90
N VAL A 84 -7.49 7.70 1.02
CA VAL A 84 -7.76 6.64 0.02
C VAL A 84 -9.11 6.93 -0.62
N GLU A 85 -9.08 7.31 -1.89
CA GLU A 85 -10.29 7.54 -2.69
C GLU A 85 -10.61 6.28 -3.49
N VAL A 86 -11.79 5.71 -3.25
CA VAL A 86 -12.21 4.44 -3.86
C VAL A 86 -13.28 4.69 -4.93
N TYR A 87 -12.94 4.34 -6.17
CA TYR A 87 -13.87 4.31 -7.30
C TYR A 87 -14.29 2.87 -7.59
N ILE A 88 -15.58 2.58 -7.43
CA ILE A 88 -16.16 1.28 -7.78
C ILE A 88 -16.61 1.34 -9.25
N VAL A 89 -15.94 0.56 -10.10
CA VAL A 89 -16.26 0.47 -11.52
C VAL A 89 -17.60 -0.26 -11.68
N PRO A 90 -18.59 0.33 -12.38
CA PRO A 90 -19.84 -0.36 -12.66
C PRO A 90 -19.59 -1.61 -13.51
N SER A 91 -20.07 -2.77 -13.05
CA SER A 91 -19.84 -4.06 -13.71
C SER A 91 -21.01 -5.01 -13.45
N THR A 92 -21.27 -5.88 -14.43
CA THR A 92 -22.29 -6.95 -14.36
C THR A 92 -21.69 -8.35 -14.39
N GLU A 93 -20.36 -8.46 -14.28
CA GLU A 93 -19.66 -9.73 -14.21
C GLU A 93 -19.93 -10.48 -12.90
N VAL A 94 -19.55 -11.75 -12.84
CA VAL A 94 -19.67 -12.56 -11.63
C VAL A 94 -18.88 -11.91 -10.48
N PRO A 95 -19.45 -11.83 -9.25
CA PRO A 95 -18.78 -11.25 -8.10
C PRO A 95 -17.37 -11.81 -7.86
N GLY A 96 -16.40 -10.91 -7.74
CA GLY A 96 -15.04 -11.21 -7.33
C GLY A 96 -14.80 -10.97 -5.83
N GLY A 97 -13.72 -11.53 -5.32
CA GLY A 97 -13.25 -11.30 -3.94
C GLY A 97 -12.60 -9.92 -3.77
N ILE A 98 -12.85 -9.27 -2.64
CA ILE A 98 -12.40 -7.88 -2.34
C ILE A 98 -11.42 -7.77 -1.18
N GLY A 99 -11.15 -8.87 -0.45
CA GLY A 99 -10.38 -8.81 0.79
C GLY A 99 -8.86 -8.62 0.63
N GLU A 100 -8.32 -9.10 -0.48
CA GLU A 100 -6.87 -9.16 -0.75
C GLU A 100 -6.38 -8.22 -1.86
N PRO A 101 -7.16 -7.89 -2.91
CA PRO A 101 -6.63 -7.19 -4.09
C PRO A 101 -5.94 -5.84 -3.83
N SER A 102 -6.50 -4.99 -2.97
CA SER A 102 -5.93 -3.66 -2.65
C SER A 102 -4.56 -3.78 -1.96
N THR A 103 -4.40 -4.76 -1.08
CA THR A 103 -3.13 -5.08 -0.42
C THR A 103 -2.05 -5.42 -1.44
N ALA A 104 -2.39 -6.24 -2.44
CA ALA A 104 -1.43 -6.73 -3.42
C ALA A 104 -0.85 -5.63 -4.31
N VAL A 105 -1.64 -4.60 -4.63
CA VAL A 105 -1.23 -3.54 -5.57
C VAL A 105 -0.60 -2.32 -4.89
N ALA A 106 -0.81 -2.13 -3.59
CA ALA A 106 -0.38 -0.94 -2.85
C ALA A 106 1.14 -0.69 -2.92
N ALA A 107 1.96 -1.74 -2.73
CA ALA A 107 3.41 -1.61 -2.80
C ALA A 107 3.89 -1.20 -4.20
N GLY A 108 3.27 -1.76 -5.25
CA GLY A 108 3.57 -1.44 -6.65
C GLY A 108 3.27 0.02 -6.99
N ALA A 109 2.09 0.51 -6.57
CA ALA A 109 1.71 1.92 -6.74
C ALA A 109 2.71 2.85 -6.03
N LEU A 110 3.06 2.53 -4.78
CA LEU A 110 4.01 3.29 -3.98
C LEU A 110 5.39 3.39 -4.64
N VAL A 111 6.01 2.26 -5.00
CA VAL A 111 7.37 2.28 -5.58
C VAL A 111 7.42 2.91 -6.96
N ASN A 112 6.32 2.84 -7.73
CA ASN A 112 6.19 3.56 -8.99
C ASN A 112 6.15 5.07 -8.78
N ALA A 113 5.37 5.54 -7.81
CA ALA A 113 5.30 6.95 -7.46
C ALA A 113 6.63 7.48 -6.91
N VAL A 114 7.31 6.71 -6.05
CA VAL A 114 8.67 7.04 -5.57
C VAL A 114 9.65 7.14 -6.74
N SER A 115 9.60 6.21 -7.69
CA SER A 115 10.44 6.27 -8.88
C SER A 115 10.14 7.48 -9.76
N ALA A 116 8.87 7.88 -9.88
CA ALA A 116 8.49 9.07 -10.63
C ALA A 116 9.00 10.35 -9.92
N ALA A 117 8.93 10.39 -8.60
CA ALA A 117 9.35 11.54 -7.80
C ALA A 117 10.88 11.70 -7.69
N THR A 118 11.65 10.61 -7.78
CA THR A 118 13.09 10.60 -7.45
C THR A 118 13.99 10.11 -8.59
N GLY A 119 13.43 9.52 -9.65
CA GLY A 119 14.19 8.80 -10.68
C GLY A 119 14.76 7.45 -10.23
N LYS A 120 14.62 7.07 -8.94
CA LYS A 120 15.20 5.84 -8.38
C LYS A 120 14.18 4.71 -8.33
N ARG A 121 14.55 3.56 -8.88
CA ARG A 121 13.75 2.33 -8.79
C ARG A 121 14.06 1.55 -7.51
N ILE A 122 13.00 1.20 -6.79
CA ILE A 122 13.07 0.43 -5.54
C ILE A 122 12.65 -1.01 -5.80
N TYR A 123 13.56 -1.96 -5.53
CA TYR A 123 13.34 -3.40 -5.72
C TYR A 123 13.35 -4.20 -4.43
N ARG A 124 13.64 -3.54 -3.30
CA ARG A 124 13.66 -4.16 -1.98
C ARG A 124 12.77 -3.37 -1.04
N LEU A 125 11.90 -4.09 -0.35
CA LEU A 125 11.01 -3.58 0.69
C LEU A 125 11.42 -4.12 2.06
N PRO A 126 11.09 -3.42 3.16
CA PRO A 126 10.48 -2.09 3.17
C PRO A 126 11.40 -1.00 2.62
N ILE A 127 10.85 0.12 2.16
CA ILE A 127 11.66 1.24 1.64
C ILE A 127 12.46 1.86 2.79
N ARG A 128 13.78 1.93 2.62
CA ARG A 128 14.74 2.52 3.57
C ARG A 128 15.41 3.76 2.98
N ALA A 129 15.74 4.72 3.84
CA ALA A 129 16.32 6.01 3.43
C ALA A 129 17.63 5.85 2.66
N GLU A 130 18.41 4.82 2.97
CA GLU A 130 19.64 4.39 2.28
C GLU A 130 19.41 4.22 0.77
N GLN A 131 18.25 3.72 0.37
CA GLN A 131 17.92 3.46 -1.02
C GLN A 131 17.62 4.76 -1.79
N LEU A 132 17.40 5.87 -1.07
CA LEU A 132 16.97 7.15 -1.62
C LEU A 132 17.99 8.29 -1.42
N ARG A 133 19.10 8.08 -0.69
CA ARG A 133 20.14 9.12 -0.46
C ARG A 133 20.65 9.76 -1.75
N GLY A 134 20.66 11.09 -1.82
CA GLY A 134 21.05 11.86 -3.02
C GLY A 134 19.95 12.00 -4.07
N ALA A 135 18.68 11.89 -3.67
CA ALA A 135 17.54 12.33 -4.46
C ALA A 135 16.98 13.59 -3.77
N ASP A 136 17.53 14.75 -4.15
CA ASP A 136 17.09 16.09 -3.74
C ASP A 136 16.94 16.95 -5.00
#